data_AF-A0A1F5NLD8-F1
#
_entry.id   AF-A0A1F5NLD8-F1
#
_cell.length_a   1.000
_cell.length_b   1.000
_cell.length_c   1.000
_cell.angle_alpha   90.00
_cell.angle_beta   90.00
_cell.angle_gamma   90.00
#
_symmetry.space_group_name_H-M   'P 1'
#
loop_
_entity.id
_entity.type
_entity.pdbx_description
1 polymer ?
#
loop_
_entity_poly.entity_id
_entity_poly.type
_entity_poly.pdbx_seq_one_letter_code
_entity_poly.pdbx_strand_id
1 'polypeptide(L)'
;MIRAGNQVPNFEAMVEAAIRLLNARVSGWVRRINVEKLDQSASGYCVLCQATGKRNFGGAMIAAGISYEQAKALAFLLVCHGSSARAERLFDLLNQIWKRKISEQLAEEQKNMDRAVQRIMRYGEV
;
A
#
# COMPACT_ATOMS: atom_id res chain seq x y z
N MET A 1 2.53 -26.54 25.71
CA MET A 1 3.11 -25.18 25.73
C MET A 1 3.82 -24.96 24.39
N ILE A 2 3.10 -24.47 23.38
CA ILE A 2 3.70 -24.25 22.04
C ILE A 2 4.46 -22.92 22.12
N ARG A 3 5.79 -22.97 21.96
CA ARG A 3 6.62 -21.77 21.82
C ARG A 3 6.10 -21.01 20.59
N ALA A 4 5.60 -19.79 20.79
CA ALA A 4 5.30 -18.85 19.72
C ALA A 4 6.63 -18.50 19.03
N GLY A 5 7.05 -19.34 18.09
CA GLY A 5 8.21 -19.11 17.26
C GLY A 5 8.00 -17.82 16.48
N ASN A 6 9.08 -17.04 16.36
CA ASN A 6 9.21 -15.81 15.57
C ASN A 6 8.78 -16.01 14.10
N GLN A 7 7.49 -16.11 13.80
CA GLN A 7 7.02 -15.99 12.42
C GLN A 7 7.07 -14.51 12.06
N VAL A 8 7.99 -14.17 11.16
CA VAL A 8 7.93 -12.88 10.46
C VAL A 8 6.62 -12.88 9.68
N PRO A 9 5.73 -11.87 9.84
CA PRO A 9 4.49 -11.81 9.09
C PRO A 9 4.77 -11.91 7.59
N ASN A 10 3.92 -12.63 6.85
CA ASN A 10 4.02 -12.67 5.40
C ASN A 10 3.53 -11.34 4.82
N PHE A 11 4.40 -10.33 4.84
CA PHE A 11 4.08 -8.97 4.41
C PHE A 11 3.63 -8.91 2.96
N GLU A 12 4.15 -9.75 2.07
CA GLU A 12 3.70 -9.79 0.68
C GLU A 12 2.20 -10.11 0.58
N ALA A 13 1.76 -11.19 1.22
CA ALA A 13 0.35 -11.59 1.21
C ALA A 13 -0.56 -10.54 1.87
N MET A 14 -0.09 -9.90 2.95
CA MET A 14 -0.81 -8.84 3.65
C MET A 14 -0.96 -7.60 2.78
N VAL A 15 0.14 -7.16 2.13
CA VAL A 15 0.15 -6.02 1.21
C VAL A 15 -0.74 -6.30 -0.01
N GLU A 16 -0.73 -7.51 -0.55
CA GLU A 16 -1.64 -7.90 -1.64
C GLU A 16 -3.12 -7.84 -1.21
N ALA A 17 -3.44 -8.27 0.00
CA ALA A 17 -4.79 -8.12 0.55
C ALA A 17 -5.17 -6.65 0.74
N ALA A 18 -4.23 -5.83 1.19
CA ALA A 18 -4.39 -4.39 1.38
C ALA A 18 -4.66 -3.66 0.06
N ILE A 19 -3.92 -4.02 -0.99
CA ILE A 19 -4.11 -3.54 -2.35
C ILE A 19 -5.52 -3.90 -2.86
N ARG A 20 -5.97 -5.14 -2.67
CA ARG A 20 -7.33 -5.55 -3.05
C ARG A 20 -8.39 -4.68 -2.36
N LEU A 21 -8.20 -4.38 -1.07
CA LEU A 21 -9.10 -3.48 -0.33
C LEU A 21 -9.08 -2.06 -0.89
N LEU A 22 -7.90 -1.50 -1.16
CA LEU A 22 -7.78 -0.14 -1.70
C LEU A 22 -8.37 -0.03 -3.11
N ASN A 23 -8.15 -1.03 -3.97
CA ASN A 23 -8.78 -1.09 -5.30
C ASN A 23 -10.31 -1.09 -5.21
N ALA A 24 -10.88 -1.74 -4.19
CA ALA A 24 -12.32 -1.79 -4.00
C ALA A 24 -12.90 -0.50 -3.36
N ARG A 25 -12.12 0.22 -2.56
CA ARG A 25 -12.64 1.31 -1.70
C ARG A 25 -12.16 2.71 -2.06
N VAL A 26 -11.02 2.83 -2.73
CA VAL A 26 -10.35 4.11 -2.98
C VAL A 26 -9.95 4.19 -4.45
N SER A 27 -10.87 4.67 -5.29
CA SER A 27 -10.62 4.78 -6.72
C SER A 27 -9.38 5.62 -7.03
N GLY A 28 -8.51 5.10 -7.90
CA GLY A 28 -7.29 5.76 -8.35
C GLY A 28 -6.27 6.04 -7.24
N TRP A 29 -6.33 5.33 -6.10
CA TRP A 29 -5.45 5.57 -4.96
C TRP A 29 -3.96 5.49 -5.30
N VAL A 30 -3.57 4.57 -6.18
CA VAL A 30 -2.18 4.31 -6.60
C VAL A 30 -1.52 5.60 -7.10
N ARG A 31 -2.23 6.39 -7.91
CA ARG A 31 -1.74 7.65 -8.49
C ARG A 31 -1.56 8.78 -7.47
N ARG A 32 -2.07 8.62 -6.25
CA ARG A 32 -1.93 9.59 -5.16
C ARG A 32 -0.68 9.35 -4.31
N ILE A 33 -0.04 8.19 -4.48
CA ILE A 33 1.13 7.83 -3.68
C ILE A 33 2.38 8.44 -4.31
N ASN A 34 3.09 9.26 -3.54
CA ASN A 34 4.48 9.58 -3.81
C ASN A 34 5.35 8.42 -3.33
N VAL A 35 5.79 7.57 -4.25
CA VAL A 35 6.58 6.35 -3.97
C VAL A 35 7.94 6.67 -3.35
N GLU A 36 8.57 7.77 -3.75
CA GLU A 36 9.88 8.19 -3.22
C GLU A 36 9.78 8.57 -1.74
N LYS A 37 8.72 9.31 -1.38
CA LYS A 37 8.46 9.77 -0.01
C LYS A 37 7.68 8.76 0.84
N LEU A 38 7.40 7.56 0.31
CA LEU A 38 6.62 6.57 1.03
C LEU A 38 7.37 6.03 2.24
N ASP A 39 6.72 6.12 3.41
CA ASP A 39 7.18 5.55 4.66
C ASP A 39 6.00 5.17 5.57
N GLN A 40 5.86 3.88 5.87
CA GLN A 40 4.84 3.33 6.77
C GLN A 40 5.07 3.67 8.24
N SER A 41 6.28 4.08 8.64
CA SER A 41 6.57 4.51 10.01
C SER A 41 6.11 5.94 10.30
N ALA A 42 5.94 6.75 9.25
CA ALA A 42 5.61 8.16 9.35
C ALA A 42 4.15 8.45 8.97
N SER A 43 3.41 9.06 9.90
CA SER A 43 2.06 9.57 9.62
C SER A 43 2.09 10.60 8.49
N GLY A 44 1.10 10.54 7.59
CA GLY A 44 1.01 11.43 6.41
C GLY A 44 1.80 10.93 5.20
N TYR A 45 2.85 10.13 5.41
CA TYR A 45 3.66 9.51 4.34
C TYR A 45 3.36 8.01 4.15
N CYS A 46 2.54 7.43 5.02
CA CYS A 46 2.07 6.05 4.91
C CYS A 46 1.15 5.82 3.69
N VAL A 47 1.05 4.59 3.17
CA VAL A 47 0.18 4.29 2.00
C VAL A 47 -1.27 4.68 2.27
N LEU A 48 -1.83 4.28 3.42
CA LEU A 48 -3.23 4.55 3.72
C LEU A 48 -3.51 6.06 3.80
N CYS A 49 -2.56 6.81 4.36
CA CYS A 49 -2.60 8.25 4.52
C CYS A 49 -2.64 8.94 3.15
N GLN A 50 -1.69 8.60 2.27
CA GLN A 50 -1.58 9.17 0.94
C GLN A 50 -2.74 8.73 0.02
N ALA A 51 -3.14 7.46 0.08
CA ALA A 51 -4.27 6.91 -0.67
C ALA A 51 -5.58 7.66 -0.39
N THR A 52 -5.83 7.96 0.89
CA THR A 52 -7.07 8.61 1.35
C THR A 52 -6.96 10.14 1.46
N GLY A 53 -5.78 10.71 1.21
CA GLY A 53 -5.51 12.15 1.33
C GLY A 53 -5.60 12.68 2.77
N LYS A 54 -5.32 11.83 3.78
CA LYS A 54 -5.42 12.19 5.20
C LYS A 54 -4.04 12.43 5.81
N ARG A 55 -3.94 13.46 6.65
CA ARG A 55 -2.69 13.88 7.31
C ARG A 55 -2.27 12.98 8.48
N ASN A 56 -3.18 12.19 9.02
CA ASN A 56 -2.91 11.27 10.14
C ASN A 56 -3.54 9.91 9.89
N PHE A 57 -3.00 8.89 10.55
CA PHE A 57 -3.39 7.50 10.34
C PHE A 57 -4.83 7.19 10.78
N GLY A 58 -5.29 7.78 11.91
CA GLY A 58 -6.65 7.58 12.41
C GLY A 58 -7.72 8.05 11.42
N GLY A 59 -7.55 9.25 10.87
CA GLY A 59 -8.43 9.78 9.83
C GLY A 59 -8.39 8.96 8.54
N ALA A 60 -7.22 8.39 8.21
CA ALA A 60 -7.06 7.51 7.06
C ALA A 60 -7.83 6.19 7.23
N MET A 61 -7.79 5.58 8.43
CA MET A 61 -8.57 4.38 8.75
C MET A 61 -10.08 4.62 8.68
N ILE A 62 -10.56 5.74 9.24
CA ILE A 62 -11.98 6.12 9.16
C ILE A 62 -12.40 6.28 7.70
N ALA A 63 -11.61 6.99 6.89
CA ALA A 63 -11.90 7.20 5.47
C ALA A 63 -11.90 5.90 4.66
N ALA A 64 -11.03 4.95 4.99
CA ALA A 64 -11.00 3.63 4.36
C ALA A 64 -12.06 2.66 4.93
N GLY A 65 -12.74 3.03 6.01
CA GLY A 65 -13.73 2.21 6.70
C GLY A 65 -13.15 0.94 7.30
N ILE A 66 -11.95 1.02 7.87
CA ILE A 66 -11.25 -0.13 8.49
C ILE A 66 -10.97 0.11 9.97
N SER A 67 -10.96 -0.96 10.74
CA SER A 67 -10.56 -0.94 12.15
C SER A 67 -9.05 -1.00 12.30
N TYR A 68 -8.58 -0.73 13.53
CA TYR A 68 -7.17 -0.86 13.90
C TYR A 68 -6.63 -2.29 13.67
N GLU A 69 -7.42 -3.31 14.02
CA GLU A 69 -7.04 -4.71 13.81
C GLU A 69 -6.91 -5.06 12.33
N GLN A 70 -7.81 -4.53 11.50
CA GLN A 70 -7.73 -4.68 10.05
C GLN A 70 -6.49 -3.98 9.49
N ALA A 71 -6.17 -2.78 9.98
CA ALA A 71 -4.98 -2.05 9.55
C ALA A 71 -3.68 -2.82 9.83
N LYS A 72 -3.60 -3.51 10.99
CA LYS A 72 -2.48 -4.42 11.30
C LYS A 72 -2.46 -5.64 10.38
N ALA A 73 -3.60 -6.31 10.21
CA ALA A 73 -3.71 -7.50 9.36
C ALA A 73 -3.39 -7.24 7.89
N LEU A 74 -3.55 -5.98 7.44
CA LEU A 74 -3.28 -5.53 6.06
C LEU A 74 -1.91 -4.84 5.93
N ALA A 75 -1.06 -4.87 6.95
CA ALA A 75 0.26 -4.24 6.94
C ALA A 75 0.23 -2.75 6.56
N PHE A 76 -0.85 -2.04 6.89
CA PHE A 76 -0.88 -0.57 6.93
C PHE A 76 -0.29 -0.04 8.23
N LEU A 77 -0.26 -0.88 9.27
CA LEU A 77 0.30 -0.55 10.56
C LEU A 77 1.15 -1.70 11.08
N LEU A 78 2.37 -1.39 11.48
CA LEU A 78 3.21 -2.27 12.28
C LEU A 78 3.18 -1.82 13.73
N VAL A 79 2.78 -2.72 14.63
CA VAL A 79 2.92 -2.50 16.07
C VAL A 79 4.24 -3.09 16.51
N CYS A 80 5.25 -2.23 16.58
CA CYS A 80 6.55 -2.57 17.15
C CYS A 80 6.72 -1.75 18.44
N HIS A 81 6.86 -2.43 19.57
CA HIS A 81 7.18 -1.77 20.83
C HIS A 81 8.69 -1.53 20.90
N GLY A 82 9.09 -0.25 20.84
CA GLY A 82 10.47 0.21 21.01
C GLY A 82 11.23 0.47 19.70
N SER A 83 12.15 1.44 19.75
CA SER A 83 13.10 1.80 18.67
C SER A 83 14.24 0.77 18.58
N SER A 84 13.91 -0.48 18.28
CA SER A 84 14.92 -1.52 18.07
C SER A 84 15.33 -1.56 16.60
N ALA A 85 16.60 -1.88 16.32
CA ALA A 85 17.08 -2.16 14.97
C ALA A 85 16.28 -3.27 14.25
N ARG A 86 15.55 -4.10 15.01
CA ARG A 86 14.60 -5.08 14.45
C ARG A 86 13.33 -4.40 13.92
N ALA A 87 12.77 -3.43 14.63
CA ALA A 87 11.60 -2.69 14.18
C ALA A 87 11.90 -1.90 12.89
N GLU A 88 13.04 -1.20 12.86
CA GLU A 88 13.50 -0.47 11.67
C GLU A 88 13.60 -1.38 10.43
N ARG A 89 14.26 -2.54 10.56
CA ARG A 89 14.34 -3.52 9.46
C ARG A 89 12.98 -4.04 8.98
N LEU A 90 12.00 -4.17 9.86
CA LEU A 90 10.65 -4.59 9.48
C LEU A 90 9.92 -3.47 8.72
N PHE A 91 10.07 -2.21 9.14
CA PHE A 91 9.54 -1.06 8.40
C PHE A 91 10.22 -0.92 7.04
N ASP A 92 11.54 -1.07 6.95
CA ASP A 92 12.27 -1.02 5.68
C ASP A 92 11.80 -2.10 4.71
N LEU A 93 11.67 -3.35 5.19
CA LEU A 93 11.15 -4.45 4.38
C LEU A 93 9.74 -4.16 3.89
N LEU A 94 8.85 -3.72 4.78
CA LEU A 94 7.47 -3.40 4.42
C LEU A 94 7.39 -2.24 3.42
N ASN A 95 8.21 -1.20 3.60
CA ASN A 95 8.32 -0.07 2.69
C ASN A 95 8.80 -0.52 1.30
N GLN A 96 9.82 -1.40 1.23
CA GLN A 96 10.30 -1.96 -0.04
C GLN A 96 9.21 -2.73 -0.79
N ILE A 97 8.45 -3.57 -0.08
CA ILE A 97 7.35 -4.35 -0.66
C ILE A 97 6.27 -3.40 -1.23
N TRP A 98 5.83 -2.42 -0.43
CA TRP A 98 4.83 -1.44 -0.89
C TRP A 98 5.32 -0.66 -2.11
N LYS A 99 6.55 -0.13 -2.08
CA LYS A 99 7.13 0.62 -3.21
C LYS A 99 7.16 -0.24 -4.48
N ARG A 100 7.57 -1.51 -4.36
CA ARG A 100 7.60 -2.44 -5.50
C ARG A 100 6.20 -2.69 -6.08
N LYS A 101 5.23 -3.07 -5.23
CA LYS A 101 3.86 -3.37 -5.67
C LYS A 101 3.14 -2.16 -6.27
N ILE A 102 3.35 -0.95 -5.73
CA ILE A 102 2.78 0.29 -6.27
C ILE A 102 3.37 0.59 -7.64
N SER A 103 4.69 0.47 -7.80
CA SER A 103 5.36 0.66 -9.09
C SER A 103 4.91 -0.36 -10.14
N GLU A 104 4.74 -1.64 -9.76
CA GLU A 104 4.18 -2.68 -10.63
C GLU A 104 2.78 -2.31 -11.12
N GLN A 105 1.91 -1.83 -10.23
CA GLN A 105 0.55 -1.38 -10.60
C GLN A 105 0.56 -0.16 -11.51
N LEU A 106 1.39 0.84 -11.22
CA LEU A 106 1.53 2.02 -12.09
C LEU A 106 1.99 1.65 -13.50
N ALA A 107 2.97 0.74 -13.61
CA ALA A 107 3.46 0.27 -14.90
C ALA A 107 2.39 -0.51 -15.68
N GLU A 108 1.55 -1.30 -14.98
CA GLU A 108 0.46 -2.02 -15.61
C GLU A 108 -0.68 -1.09 -16.06
N GLU A 109 -1.03 -0.07 -15.25
CA GLU A 109 -1.98 0.96 -15.64
C GLU A 109 -1.51 1.71 -16.90
N GLN A 110 -0.23 2.07 -16.97
CA GLN A 110 0.35 2.73 -18.13
C GLN A 110 0.25 1.86 -19.40
N LYS A 111 0.66 0.59 -19.32
CA LYS A 111 0.55 -0.34 -20.46
C LYS A 111 -0.88 -0.50 -20.95
N ASN A 112 -1.84 -0.54 -20.03
CA ASN A 112 -3.25 -0.66 -20.39
C ASN A 112 -3.80 0.62 -21.05
N MET A 113 -3.35 1.79 -20.62
CA MET A 113 -3.63 3.05 -21.30
C MET A 113 -3.02 3.10 -22.71
N ASP A 114 -1.75 2.71 -22.86
CA ASP A 114 -1.07 2.70 -24.16
C ASP A 114 -1.78 1.78 -25.16
N ARG A 115 -2.22 0.59 -24.71
CA ARG A 115 -3.02 -0.34 -25.52
C ARG A 115 -4.37 0.25 -25.92
N ALA A 116 -5.04 0.97 -25.02
CA ALA A 116 -6.32 1.61 -25.32
C ALA A 116 -6.15 2.72 -26.37
N VAL A 117 -5.12 3.54 -26.23
CA VAL A 117 -4.77 4.61 -27.18
C VAL A 117 -4.45 4.04 -28.56
N GLN A 118 -3.65 2.97 -28.64
CA GLN A 118 -3.35 2.28 -29.90
C GLN A 118 -4.60 1.72 -30.59
N ARG A 119 -5.60 1.25 -29.84
CA ARG A 119 -6.88 0.81 -30.41
C ARG A 119 -7.66 1.99 -31.00
N ILE A 120 -7.77 3.10 -30.28
CA ILE A 120 -8.47 4.29 -30.79
C ILE A 120 -7.82 4.81 -32.07
N MET A 121 -6.49 4.93 -32.09
CA MET A 121 -5.77 5.40 -33.30
C MET A 121 -5.97 4.49 -34.52
N ARG A 122 -6.13 3.18 -34.33
CA ARG A 122 -6.39 2.23 -35.43
C ARG A 122 -7.84 2.23 -35.95
N TYR A 123 -8.80 2.67 -35.15
CA TYR A 123 -10.23 2.67 -35.51
C TYR A 123 -10.82 4.08 -35.73
N GLY A 124 -10.03 5.13 -35.48
CA GLY A 124 -10.42 6.53 -35.66
C GLY A 124 -10.04 7.14 -37.02
N GLU A 125 -9.43 6.37 -37.92
CA GLU A 125 -9.24 6.72 -39.33
C GLU A 125 -10.44 6.20 -40.16
N VAL A 126 -11.62 6.83 -40.00
CA VAL A 126 -12.76 6.68 -40.93
C VAL A 126 -13.40 8.05 -41.15
#